data_AF-A0A1Y5D143-F1
#
_entry.id   AF-A0A1Y5D143-F1
#
_cell.length_a   1.000
_cell.length_b   1.000
_cell.length_c   1.000
_cell.angle_alpha   90.00
_cell.angle_beta   90.00
_cell.angle_gamma   90.00
#
_symmetry.space_group_name_H-M   'P 1'
#
loop_
_entity.id
_entity.type
_entity.pdbx_description
1 polymer ?
#
loop_
_entity_poly.entity_id
_entity_poly.type
_entity_poly.pdbx_seq_one_letter_code
_entity_poly.pdbx_strand_id
1 'polypeptide(L)'
;MVVYLEPLNGQVLEQSSQEVIVGQFDKSFTPYISVSQSKSTVNFVNKDDITHHIYSAGSDNKFSFKIRAGETNTSTQFNHASEVAMGCNIHDWMSGYLLVVDTPYFGKTNEKGQVSFDVSKQGKYNIVVWHPQMQAKNNRMSIEKNIVAPSAFTLTLPEDISDTPVQKSDDDFDFLSDY
;
A
#
# COMPACT_ATOMS: atom_id res chain seq x y z
N MET A 1 6.77 7.32 0.24
CA MET A 1 7.25 6.15 -0.53
C MET A 1 7.14 4.89 0.29
N VAL A 2 7.00 3.74 -0.36
CA VAL A 2 7.26 2.44 0.27
C VAL A 2 8.62 1.95 -0.20
N VAL A 3 9.40 1.40 0.73
CA VAL A 3 10.67 0.74 0.44
C VAL A 3 10.60 -0.68 0.96
N TYR A 4 11.12 -1.63 0.19
CA TYR A 4 11.19 -3.02 0.61
C TYR A 4 12.40 -3.73 0.00
N LEU A 5 12.82 -4.84 0.63
CA LEU A 5 13.96 -5.63 0.18
C LEU A 5 13.49 -6.94 -0.44
N GLU A 6 13.59 -7.05 -1.76
CA GLU A 6 13.30 -8.32 -2.46
C GLU A 6 14.52 -9.23 -2.39
N PRO A 7 14.40 -10.43 -1.80
CA PRO A 7 15.50 -11.39 -1.75
C PRO A 7 15.88 -11.87 -3.16
N LEU A 8 17.17 -11.96 -3.43
CA LEU A 8 17.69 -12.60 -4.64
C LEU A 8 18.21 -14.02 -4.34
N ASN A 9 18.53 -14.78 -5.38
CA ASN A 9 19.10 -16.14 -5.28
C ASN A 9 18.23 -17.14 -4.48
N GLY A 10 16.91 -16.97 -4.48
CA GLY A 10 15.98 -17.91 -3.84
C GLY A 10 16.06 -17.93 -2.31
N GLN A 11 16.53 -16.84 -1.69
CA GLN A 11 16.52 -16.75 -0.22
C GLN A 11 15.08 -16.80 0.30
N VAL A 12 14.79 -17.82 1.13
CA VAL A 12 13.55 -17.90 1.90
C VAL A 12 13.66 -16.97 3.10
N LEU A 13 12.67 -16.09 3.28
CA LEU A 13 12.56 -15.17 4.41
C LEU A 13 11.40 -15.59 5.30
N GLU A 14 11.48 -15.20 6.58
CA GLU A 14 10.40 -15.46 7.53
C GLU A 14 9.11 -14.74 7.11
N GLN A 15 7.98 -15.36 7.40
CA GLN A 15 6.68 -14.73 7.26
C GLN A 15 6.32 -14.00 8.56
N SER A 16 5.99 -12.73 8.42
CA SER A 16 5.30 -11.94 9.44
C SER A 16 3.81 -12.14 9.29
N SER A 17 3.15 -12.54 10.38
CA SER A 17 1.69 -12.63 10.44
C SER A 17 1.05 -11.35 10.97
N GLN A 18 1.70 -10.19 10.76
CA GLN A 18 1.13 -8.91 11.16
C GLN A 18 -0.14 -8.62 10.38
N GLU A 19 -1.23 -8.40 11.10
CA GLU A 19 -2.48 -7.95 10.50
C GLU A 19 -2.34 -6.53 9.97
N VAL A 20 -2.96 -6.27 8.82
CA VAL A 20 -2.98 -4.95 8.19
C VAL A 20 -4.41 -4.42 8.19
N ILE A 21 -4.57 -3.15 8.54
CA ILE A 21 -5.86 -2.46 8.51
C ILE A 21 -5.92 -1.55 7.29
N VAL A 22 -6.99 -1.66 6.51
CA VAL A 22 -7.37 -0.74 5.44
C VAL A 22 -8.70 -0.10 5.83
N GLY A 23 -8.65 1.11 6.36
CA GLY A 23 -9.82 1.82 6.83
C GLY A 23 -10.58 2.51 5.69
N GLN A 24 -11.87 2.75 5.90
CA GLN A 24 -12.66 3.75 5.18
C GLN A 24 -13.06 4.81 6.20
N PHE A 25 -12.62 6.05 6.02
CA PHE A 25 -12.91 7.16 6.93
C PHE A 25 -12.92 8.46 6.16
N ASP A 26 -13.89 9.32 6.44
CA ASP A 26 -14.17 10.54 5.69
C ASP A 26 -14.28 10.27 4.18
N LYS A 27 -14.98 9.18 3.81
CA LYS A 27 -15.20 8.76 2.41
C LYS A 27 -13.90 8.57 1.63
N SER A 28 -12.82 8.17 2.31
CA SER A 28 -11.50 7.91 1.74
C SER A 28 -10.90 6.61 2.31
N PHE A 29 -9.93 6.01 1.59
CA PHE A 29 -9.15 4.91 2.16
C PHE A 29 -8.10 5.45 3.12
N THR A 30 -8.06 4.92 4.35
CA THR A 30 -7.10 5.34 5.38
C THR A 30 -6.25 4.18 5.90
N PRO A 31 -4.91 4.22 5.75
CA PRO A 31 -4.15 5.19 4.95
C PRO A 31 -4.39 5.00 3.43
N TYR A 32 -4.00 6.00 2.63
CA TYR A 32 -4.05 5.93 1.16
C TYR A 32 -3.25 4.76 0.57
N ILE A 33 -2.09 4.46 1.17
CA ILE A 33 -1.26 3.30 0.86
C ILE A 33 -1.19 2.43 2.10
N SER A 34 -1.59 1.16 2.01
CA SER A 34 -1.30 0.12 2.99
C SER A 34 -0.27 -0.85 2.41
N VAL A 35 0.51 -1.50 3.28
CA VAL A 35 1.52 -2.48 2.87
C VAL A 35 1.35 -3.72 3.74
N SER A 36 1.28 -4.89 3.12
CA SER A 36 1.18 -6.18 3.82
C SER A 36 2.22 -7.15 3.29
N GLN A 37 2.65 -8.10 4.13
CA GLN A 37 3.32 -9.27 3.60
C GLN A 37 2.28 -10.21 2.98
N SER A 38 2.70 -11.02 2.01
CA SER A 38 1.87 -12.11 1.48
C SER A 38 1.38 -13.03 2.61
N LYS A 39 0.14 -13.50 2.50
CA LYS A 39 -0.56 -14.36 3.46
C LYS A 39 -0.89 -13.71 4.81
N SER A 40 -0.59 -12.43 5.00
CA SER A 40 -1.09 -11.66 6.14
C SER A 40 -2.60 -11.47 6.04
N THR A 41 -3.26 -11.38 7.19
CA THR A 41 -4.68 -11.00 7.28
C THR A 41 -4.82 -9.50 7.01
N VAL A 42 -5.77 -9.13 6.14
CA VAL A 42 -6.13 -7.74 5.87
C VAL A 42 -7.55 -7.49 6.35
N ASN A 43 -7.70 -6.52 7.25
CA ASN A 43 -8.98 -6.08 7.80
C ASN A 43 -9.41 -4.77 7.11
N PHE A 44 -10.47 -4.84 6.32
CA PHE A 44 -11.12 -3.66 5.74
C PHE A 44 -12.16 -3.13 6.73
N VAL A 45 -11.90 -1.97 7.33
CA VAL A 45 -12.68 -1.44 8.46
C VAL A 45 -13.41 -0.18 8.03
N ASN A 46 -14.74 -0.22 8.00
CA ASN A 46 -15.53 0.95 7.71
C ASN A 46 -15.77 1.77 8.98
N LYS A 47 -15.17 2.96 9.06
CA LYS A 47 -15.28 3.90 10.17
C LYS A 47 -16.21 5.07 9.87
N ASP A 48 -16.82 5.09 8.68
CA ASP A 48 -17.87 6.04 8.33
C ASP A 48 -19.23 5.55 8.83
N ASP A 49 -20.21 6.46 8.83
CA ASP A 49 -21.61 6.21 9.15
C ASP A 49 -22.46 5.75 7.94
N ILE A 50 -21.81 5.58 6.78
CA ILE A 50 -22.40 5.11 5.53
C ILE A 50 -21.86 3.75 5.11
N THR A 51 -22.57 3.04 4.22
CA THR A 51 -22.07 1.79 3.62
C THR A 51 -21.14 2.09 2.46
N HIS A 52 -20.00 1.42 2.41
CA HIS A 52 -19.10 1.45 1.24
C HIS A 52 -19.22 0.17 0.43
N HIS A 53 -19.03 0.27 -0.89
CA HIS A 53 -18.82 -0.88 -1.78
C HIS A 53 -17.44 -0.76 -2.38
N ILE A 54 -16.46 -1.36 -1.72
CA ILE A 54 -15.06 -1.33 -2.16
C ILE A 54 -14.74 -2.46 -3.13
N TYR A 55 -13.80 -2.21 -4.02
CA TYR A 55 -13.32 -3.18 -5.00
C TYR A 55 -11.84 -2.96 -5.30
N SER A 56 -11.19 -3.99 -5.83
CA SER A 56 -9.86 -3.88 -6.44
C SER A 56 -9.96 -3.73 -7.96
N ALA A 57 -9.14 -2.85 -8.55
CA ALA A 57 -8.92 -2.78 -9.98
C ALA A 57 -7.74 -3.67 -10.39
N GLY A 58 -7.86 -4.38 -11.53
CA GLY A 58 -6.81 -5.30 -12.03
C GLY A 58 -7.22 -6.78 -12.04
N SER A 59 -6.33 -7.65 -12.53
CA SER A 59 -6.61 -9.10 -12.67
C SER A 59 -6.30 -9.93 -11.42
N ASP A 60 -5.28 -9.51 -10.68
CA ASP A 60 -4.71 -10.29 -9.59
C ASP A 60 -5.31 -9.83 -8.26
N ASN A 61 -5.58 -10.78 -7.35
CA ASN A 61 -6.18 -10.53 -6.03
C ASN A 61 -7.51 -9.73 -6.06
N LYS A 62 -8.38 -10.06 -7.02
CA LYS A 62 -9.70 -9.43 -7.18
C LYS A 62 -10.56 -9.54 -5.92
N PHE A 63 -11.18 -8.44 -5.52
CA PHE A 63 -12.30 -8.43 -4.58
C PHE A 63 -13.34 -7.37 -4.95
N SER A 64 -14.56 -7.58 -4.47
CA SER A 64 -15.64 -6.61 -4.52
C SER A 64 -16.66 -6.96 -3.45
N PHE A 65 -16.89 -6.06 -2.48
CA PHE A 65 -17.85 -6.32 -1.41
C PHE A 65 -18.35 -5.04 -0.74
N LYS A 66 -19.48 -5.14 -0.06
CA LYS A 66 -20.05 -4.07 0.76
C LYS A 66 -19.61 -4.20 2.20
N ILE A 67 -19.39 -3.08 2.87
CA ILE A 67 -19.09 -2.99 4.30
C ILE A 67 -20.03 -1.95 4.91
N ARG A 68 -20.90 -2.34 5.84
CA ARG A 68 -21.80 -1.37 6.49
C ARG A 68 -21.01 -0.49 7.47
N ALA A 69 -21.63 0.61 7.89
CA ALA A 69 -21.08 1.50 8.90
C ALA A 69 -20.64 0.73 10.16
N GLY A 70 -19.40 0.96 10.60
CA GLY A 70 -18.81 0.31 11.78
C GLY A 70 -18.43 -1.16 11.62
N GLU A 71 -18.70 -1.80 10.46
CA GLU A 71 -18.35 -3.21 10.22
C GLU A 71 -16.91 -3.38 9.72
N THR A 72 -16.40 -4.60 9.87
CA THR A 72 -15.11 -5.04 9.34
C THR A 72 -15.31 -6.23 8.41
N ASN A 73 -14.61 -6.21 7.27
CA ASN A 73 -14.47 -7.37 6.40
C ASN A 73 -13.01 -7.86 6.45
N THR A 74 -12.81 -9.10 6.89
CA THR A 74 -11.48 -9.71 7.03
C THR A 74 -11.18 -10.62 5.84
N SER A 75 -10.01 -10.45 5.22
CA SER A 75 -9.57 -11.23 4.06
C SER A 75 -8.16 -11.78 4.25
N THR A 76 -7.94 -13.01 3.77
CA THR A 76 -6.64 -13.71 3.74
C THR A 76 -6.24 -14.10 2.31
N GLN A 77 -6.85 -13.47 1.30
CA GLN A 77 -6.68 -13.89 -0.10
C GLN A 77 -5.34 -13.50 -0.73
N PHE A 78 -4.61 -12.57 -0.12
CA PHE A 78 -3.41 -11.92 -0.68
C PHE A 78 -2.17 -12.81 -0.53
N ASN A 79 -2.07 -13.84 -1.37
CA ASN A 79 -1.10 -14.93 -1.22
C ASN A 79 0.23 -14.75 -1.98
N HIS A 80 0.37 -13.68 -2.77
CA HIS A 80 1.56 -13.38 -3.56
C HIS A 80 1.75 -11.86 -3.67
N ALA A 81 3.00 -11.43 -3.88
CA ALA A 81 3.32 -10.02 -4.11
C ALA A 81 2.52 -9.43 -5.28
N SER A 82 1.90 -8.28 -5.04
CA SER A 82 1.08 -7.60 -6.03
C SER A 82 0.79 -6.16 -5.60
N GLU A 83 0.56 -5.30 -6.59
CA GLU A 83 -0.04 -3.99 -6.38
C GLU A 83 -1.56 -4.11 -6.54
N VAL A 84 -2.30 -3.80 -5.47
CA VAL A 84 -3.77 -3.85 -5.47
C VAL A 84 -4.29 -2.41 -5.44
N ALA A 85 -4.62 -1.87 -6.61
CA ALA A 85 -5.35 -0.62 -6.71
C ALA A 85 -6.80 -0.83 -6.25
N MET A 86 -7.33 0.07 -5.46
CA MET A 86 -8.65 -0.05 -4.84
C MET A 86 -9.51 1.19 -5.13
N GLY A 87 -10.81 0.98 -5.24
CA GLY A 87 -11.81 2.03 -5.42
C GLY A 87 -13.10 1.75 -4.66
N CYS A 88 -14.03 2.70 -4.69
CA CYS A 88 -15.40 2.53 -4.20
C CYS A 88 -16.41 2.76 -5.33
N ASN A 89 -17.45 1.94 -5.42
CA ASN A 89 -18.51 2.10 -6.43
C ASN A 89 -19.54 3.20 -6.09
N ILE A 90 -19.45 3.78 -4.89
CA ILE A 90 -20.40 4.79 -4.39
C ILE A 90 -19.77 6.19 -4.41
N HIS A 91 -18.45 6.28 -4.23
CA HIS A 91 -17.69 7.52 -4.17
C HIS A 91 -16.61 7.46 -5.24
N ASP A 92 -16.84 8.09 -6.39
CA ASP A 92 -15.97 7.94 -7.57
C ASP A 92 -14.55 8.52 -7.35
N TRP A 93 -14.39 9.43 -6.39
CA TRP A 93 -13.08 9.98 -5.98
C TRP A 93 -12.27 9.02 -5.11
N MET A 94 -12.94 8.09 -4.43
CA MET A 94 -12.33 7.27 -3.38
C MET A 94 -11.42 6.21 -4.00
N SER A 95 -10.13 6.35 -3.75
CA SER A 95 -9.09 5.45 -4.25
C SER A 95 -8.00 5.21 -3.21
N GLY A 96 -7.32 4.07 -3.33
CA GLY A 96 -6.26 3.67 -2.42
C GLY A 96 -5.49 2.47 -2.96
N TYR A 97 -4.41 2.11 -2.27
CA TYR A 97 -3.53 1.02 -2.69
C TYR A 97 -3.18 0.11 -1.52
N LEU A 98 -3.23 -1.19 -1.75
CA LEU A 98 -2.59 -2.19 -0.91
C LEU A 98 -1.41 -2.78 -1.70
N LEU A 99 -0.19 -2.53 -1.23
CA LEU A 99 1.00 -3.19 -1.75
C LEU A 99 1.26 -4.47 -0.95
N VAL A 100 1.16 -5.62 -1.62
CA VAL A 100 1.51 -6.92 -1.04
C VAL A 100 2.94 -7.26 -1.44
N VAL A 101 3.78 -7.62 -0.47
CA VAL A 101 5.20 -7.99 -0.71
C VAL A 101 5.52 -9.37 -0.14
N ASP A 102 6.50 -10.07 -0.71
CA ASP A 102 6.90 -11.42 -0.26
C ASP A 102 8.04 -11.40 0.77
N THR A 103 8.38 -10.22 1.30
CA THR A 103 9.49 -9.99 2.24
C THR A 103 8.97 -9.45 3.57
N PRO A 104 9.59 -9.78 4.72
CA PRO A 104 9.31 -9.11 5.99
C PRO A 104 9.99 -7.74 6.08
N TYR A 105 10.90 -7.41 5.15
CA TYR A 105 11.65 -6.15 5.16
C TYR A 105 10.96 -5.12 4.27
N PHE A 106 9.97 -4.43 4.81
CA PHE A 106 9.24 -3.35 4.12
C PHE A 106 8.84 -2.24 5.08
N GLY A 107 8.70 -1.03 4.56
CA GLY A 107 8.37 0.13 5.38
C GLY A 107 8.09 1.37 4.54
N LYS A 108 7.37 2.32 5.14
CA LYS A 108 7.18 3.64 4.54
C LYS A 108 8.30 4.56 4.97
N THR A 109 8.76 5.39 4.05
CA THR A 109 9.69 6.47 4.38
C THR A 109 9.03 7.51 5.27
N ASN A 110 9.77 8.07 6.21
CA ASN A 110 9.35 9.27 6.92
C ASN A 110 9.39 10.52 6.00
N GLU A 111 9.06 11.69 6.56
CA GLU A 111 9.07 12.98 5.85
C GLU A 111 10.46 13.37 5.30
N LYS A 112 11.54 12.80 5.87
CA LYS A 112 12.93 12.99 5.40
C LYS A 112 13.34 11.97 4.34
N GLY A 113 12.43 11.10 3.88
CA GLY A 113 12.72 10.05 2.91
C GLY A 113 13.48 8.85 3.49
N GLN A 114 13.50 8.67 4.81
CA GLN A 114 14.31 7.65 5.49
C GLN A 114 13.47 6.47 5.98
N VAL A 115 14.06 5.27 5.93
CA VAL A 115 13.51 4.02 6.45
C VAL A 115 14.68 3.11 6.85
N SER A 116 14.49 2.30 7.89
CA SER A 116 15.52 1.39 8.41
C SER A 116 14.94 -0.02 8.52
N PHE A 117 15.77 -1.03 8.26
CA PHE A 117 15.40 -2.43 8.35
C PHE A 117 16.43 -3.21 9.17
N ASP A 118 15.96 -4.01 10.11
CA ASP A 118 16.78 -4.99 10.82
C ASP A 118 16.88 -6.27 9.99
N VAL A 119 17.84 -6.30 9.08
CA VAL A 119 18.04 -7.41 8.14
C VAL A 119 18.79 -8.55 8.84
N SER A 120 18.04 -9.52 9.35
CA SER A 120 18.59 -10.70 10.02
C SER A 120 19.30 -11.68 9.08
N LYS A 121 18.87 -11.75 7.81
CA LYS A 121 19.46 -12.66 6.81
C LYS A 121 20.32 -11.90 5.81
N GLN A 122 21.62 -12.12 5.84
CA GLN A 122 22.56 -11.50 4.91
C GLN A 122 22.43 -12.05 3.48
N GLY A 123 22.87 -11.26 2.51
CA GLY A 123 23.05 -11.64 1.11
C GLY A 123 22.54 -10.62 0.12
N LYS A 124 22.16 -11.09 -1.07
CA LYS A 124 21.80 -10.20 -2.19
C LYS A 124 20.31 -9.85 -2.16
N TYR A 125 20.02 -8.57 -2.26
CA TYR A 125 18.68 -8.01 -2.31
C TYR A 125 18.57 -6.97 -3.42
N ASN A 126 17.38 -6.87 -4.02
CA ASN A 126 16.96 -5.64 -4.66
C ASN A 126 16.38 -4.72 -3.58
N ILE A 127 16.99 -3.55 -3.38
CA ILE A 127 16.37 -2.47 -2.61
C ILE A 127 15.39 -1.79 -3.56
N VAL A 128 14.10 -1.88 -3.24
CA VAL A 128 13.03 -1.37 -4.08
C VAL A 128 12.41 -0.14 -3.46
N VAL A 129 12.19 0.90 -4.27
CA VAL A 129 11.35 2.04 -3.91
C VAL A 129 10.12 1.99 -4.82
N TRP A 130 8.94 2.06 -4.23
CA TRP A 130 7.65 2.02 -4.93
C TRP A 130 6.73 3.14 -4.44
N HIS A 131 5.94 3.66 -5.37
CA HIS A 131 4.84 4.58 -5.10
C HIS A 131 3.83 4.51 -6.24
N PRO A 132 2.50 4.48 -6.00
CA PRO A 132 1.52 4.28 -7.06
C PRO A 132 1.49 5.42 -8.09
N GLN A 133 1.99 6.61 -7.72
CA GLN A 133 2.15 7.76 -8.63
C GLN A 133 3.53 7.85 -9.31
N MET A 134 4.44 6.91 -9.06
CA MET A 134 5.77 6.92 -9.67
C MET A 134 5.67 6.65 -11.16
N GLN A 135 6.22 7.54 -11.99
CA GLN A 135 6.20 7.40 -13.45
C GLN A 135 7.28 6.45 -13.98
N ALA A 136 7.37 5.28 -13.34
CA ALA A 136 8.28 4.18 -13.66
C ALA A 136 7.55 2.99 -14.23
N LYS A 137 8.29 2.09 -14.89
CA LYS A 137 7.77 0.76 -15.16
C LYS A 137 7.38 0.07 -13.84
N ASN A 138 6.12 -0.35 -13.74
CA ASN A 138 5.55 -0.98 -12.54
C ASN A 138 5.64 -0.10 -11.28
N ASN A 139 5.64 1.22 -11.42
CA ASN A 139 5.59 2.17 -10.30
C ASN A 139 6.76 2.04 -9.31
N ARG A 140 7.90 1.50 -9.77
CA ARG A 140 9.07 1.21 -8.92
C ARG A 140 10.41 1.45 -9.59
N MET A 141 11.40 1.73 -8.75
CA MET A 141 12.83 1.64 -9.06
C MET A 141 13.52 0.65 -8.12
N SER A 142 14.64 0.07 -8.54
CA SER A 142 15.43 -0.79 -7.68
C SER A 142 16.92 -0.71 -7.93
N ILE A 143 17.71 -1.05 -6.90
CA ILE A 143 19.14 -1.28 -7.01
C ILE A 143 19.51 -2.61 -6.34
N GLU A 144 20.37 -3.41 -6.97
CA GLU A 144 20.92 -4.61 -6.33
C GLU A 144 21.98 -4.20 -5.30
N LYS A 145 21.92 -4.80 -4.10
CA LYS A 145 22.94 -4.68 -3.06
C LYS A 145 23.20 -6.03 -2.40
N ASN A 146 24.46 -6.24 -2.02
CA ASN A 146 24.87 -7.35 -1.18
C ASN A 146 25.02 -6.85 0.27
N ILE A 147 24.11 -7.25 1.15
CA ILE A 147 24.07 -6.87 2.56
C ILE A 147 24.85 -7.92 3.36
N VAL A 148 26.06 -7.58 3.78
CA VAL A 148 26.95 -8.44 4.60
C VAL A 148 27.28 -7.82 5.97
N ALA A 149 26.90 -6.56 6.17
CA ALA A 149 27.09 -5.80 7.40
C ALA A 149 26.06 -4.64 7.44
N PRO A 150 25.82 -4.03 8.62
CA PRO A 150 25.02 -2.81 8.71
C PRO A 150 25.52 -1.76 7.72
N SER A 151 24.62 -1.24 6.90
CA SER A 151 24.95 -0.34 5.81
C SER A 151 23.82 0.65 5.57
N ALA A 152 24.17 1.86 5.15
CA ALA A 152 23.24 2.88 4.70
C ALA A 152 23.35 3.03 3.18
N PHE A 153 22.21 3.19 2.52
CA PHE A 153 22.13 3.40 1.09
C PHE A 153 21.33 4.67 0.81
N THR A 154 21.78 5.46 -0.15
CA THR A 154 21.04 6.62 -0.65
C THR A 154 20.64 6.34 -2.09
N LEU A 155 19.36 6.49 -2.38
CA LEU A 155 18.80 6.41 -3.72
C LEU A 155 18.29 7.80 -4.10
N THR A 156 18.70 8.28 -5.27
CA THR A 156 18.12 9.48 -5.88
C THR A 156 17.04 9.01 -6.84
N LEU A 157 15.81 9.50 -6.66
CA LEU A 157 14.69 9.16 -7.54
C LEU A 157 14.94 9.82 -8.90
N PRO A 158 15.04 9.06 -10.00
CA PRO A 158 15.33 9.60 -11.32
C PRO A 158 14.08 10.13 -12.06
N GLU A 159 12.89 9.87 -11.53
CA GLU A 159 11.60 10.10 -12.20
C GLU A 159 10.63 10.89 -11.33
N ASP A 160 9.75 11.63 -12.01
CA ASP A 160 8.71 12.42 -11.38
C ASP A 160 7.65 11.51 -10.75
N ILE A 161 7.15 11.93 -9.59
CA ILE A 161 6.05 11.28 -8.90
C ILE A 161 4.89 12.25 -8.96
N SER A 162 3.81 11.84 -9.62
CA SER A 162 2.60 12.66 -9.72
C SER A 162 1.96 12.87 -8.35
N ASP A 163 1.11 13.89 -8.25
CA ASP A 163 0.34 14.13 -7.04
C ASP A 163 -0.65 12.98 -6.77
N THR A 164 -0.84 12.69 -5.49
CA THR A 164 -1.91 11.78 -5.05
C THR A 164 -3.27 12.39 -5.42
N PRO A 165 -4.19 11.63 -6.04
CA PRO A 165 -5.54 12.11 -6.34
C PRO A 165 -6.23 12.62 -5.08
N VAL A 166 -6.92 13.76 -5.23
CA VAL A 166 -7.70 14.39 -4.18
C VAL A 166 -8.85 13.46 -3.76
N GLN A 167 -8.94 13.13 -2.47
CA GLN A 167 -9.92 12.16 -1.94
C GLN A 167 -11.20 12.85 -1.44
N LYS A 168 -11.82 13.67 -2.29
CA LYS A 168 -13.10 14.34 -2.00
C LYS A 168 -13.90 14.57 -3.28
N SER A 169 -15.18 14.86 -3.13
CA SER A 169 -16.07 15.18 -4.24
C SER A 169 -15.65 16.49 -4.93
N ASP A 170 -15.78 16.54 -6.26
CA ASP A 170 -15.69 17.79 -7.02
C ASP A 170 -16.99 18.62 -6.90
N ASP A 171 -18.10 17.95 -6.55
CA ASP A 171 -19.46 18.52 -6.47
C ASP A 171 -19.83 19.02 -5.06
N ASP A 172 -18.88 19.13 -4.14
CA ASP A 172 -19.08 19.84 -2.87
C ASP A 172 -19.17 21.35 -3.15
N PHE A 173 -20.21 21.76 -3.88
CA PHE A 173 -20.76 23.09 -3.76
C PHE A 173 -21.14 23.24 -2.29
N ASP A 174 -20.40 24.09 -1.57
CA ASP A 174 -20.83 24.68 -0.31
C ASP A 174 -22.20 25.32 -0.57
N PHE A 175 -23.26 24.53 -0.44
CA PHE A 175 -24.62 25.05 -0.31
C PHE A 175 -24.62 25.71 1.05
N LEU A 176 -24.17 26.97 1.06
CA LEU A 176 -24.19 27.87 2.19
C LEU A 176 -25.48 27.60 2.95
N SER A 177 -25.34 27.14 4.19
CA SER A 177 -26.43 26.86 5.13
C SER A 177 -27.14 28.14 5.59
N ASP A 178 -27.22 29.15 4.73
CA ASP A 178 -27.95 30.38 4.93
C ASP A 178 -29.33 30.25 4.27
N TYR A 179 -30.18 29.42 4.89
CA TYR A 179 -31.64 29.53 4.77
C TYR A 179 -32.31 29.17 6.09
#